data_AF-A0A7M5UZ35-F1
#
_entry.id   AF-A0A7M5UZ35-F1
#
_cell.length_a   1.000
_cell.length_b   1.000
_cell.length_c   1.000
_cell.angle_alpha   90.00
_cell.angle_beta   90.00
_cell.angle_gamma   90.00
#
_symmetry.space_group_name_H-M   'P 1'
#
loop_
_entity.id
_entity.type
_entity.pdbx_description
1 polymer ?
#
loop_
_entity_poly.entity_id
_entity_poly.type
_entity_poly.pdbx_seq_one_letter_code
_entity_poly.pdbx_strand_id
1 'polypeptide(L)'
;MAFLKLSFVLILMFAAIECCKDWNRNCATWKQREGSNWSNVCKNVKFVKDNCPKTCGDCDGGTGGSGGTGGSGNCKDENARCGDFKKNEGDQKWAKSCKERKFLQKICKKTCGMCGSGGSGGTGGSGGSGGSGNCKPGAEPKLPSGIQACTDGNKGHCECAKACGFKTYVFTVQNQKRCFSIYRPSELTKKLPVVMTSQCYGKDRLGSLQMNNANSPSNVAAARYGFARFGLSTPDGGWTFGNNGIINDKTPMPCSNKDSKDMEYVGKIFEFIDKNPEIFNTDKVYTEGFSQNSMFSAYIGFCHSDRVTGIWQGGSGLAFKSQENVNLPGMQSKCSASSYAENKKDCEEVEPCTDCEYWPIYPCYESTKPMIDCIADYNNDNIANARAELGDPEIESTAVNMYTVAKTEGHDARLLRFKPSDDGTIAGGHKNPRNTVYWQMGCWGMTEKCSSECETSFEACVNGKDVSTAENRVDSFSTCIDHDSFIQLGGCDSTCSPTLEMLKQSEVPYKTDFAYDVFGANDQGSQPQPEFSKCKA
;
A
#
# COMPACT_ATOMS: atom_id res chain seq x y z
N MET A 1 39.19 -6.37 45.87
CA MET A 1 38.31 -5.20 45.62
C MET A 1 39.09 -4.03 45.01
N ALA A 2 39.66 -4.18 43.81
CA ALA A 2 40.34 -3.06 43.12
C ALA A 2 40.29 -3.11 41.58
N PHE A 3 39.54 -4.06 40.99
CA PHE A 3 39.47 -4.25 39.53
C PHE A 3 38.07 -4.01 38.92
N LEU A 4 37.13 -3.45 39.70
CA LEU A 4 35.74 -3.26 39.25
C LEU A 4 35.33 -1.80 39.00
N LYS A 5 36.29 -0.85 38.95
CA LYS A 5 36.00 0.58 38.80
C LYS A 5 36.41 1.20 37.46
N LEU A 6 37.09 0.47 36.57
CA LEU A 6 37.51 1.02 35.27
C LEU A 6 36.52 0.76 34.13
N SER A 7 35.59 -0.19 34.28
CA SER A 7 34.63 -0.54 33.22
C SER A 7 33.37 0.32 33.18
N PHE A 8 33.14 1.19 34.18
CA PHE A 8 31.93 2.03 34.26
C PHE A 8 32.11 3.44 33.66
N VAL A 9 33.35 3.86 33.38
CA VAL A 9 33.62 5.20 32.81
C VAL A 9 33.65 5.18 31.28
N LEU A 10 33.86 4.02 30.65
CA LEU A 10 33.88 3.90 29.18
C LEU A 10 32.49 3.72 28.54
N ILE A 11 31.47 3.33 29.32
CA ILE A 11 30.09 3.10 28.83
C ILE A 11 29.26 4.41 28.82
N LEU A 12 29.70 5.46 29.51
CA LEU A 12 29.03 6.77 29.54
C LEU A 12 29.53 7.77 28.47
N MET A 13 30.53 7.42 27.65
CA MET A 13 31.03 8.30 26.57
C MET A 13 30.53 7.95 25.16
N PHE A 14 29.77 6.86 24.98
CA PHE A 14 29.20 6.48 23.68
C PHE A 14 27.71 6.85 23.50
N ALA A 15 27.10 7.53 24.48
CA ALA A 15 25.69 7.93 24.45
C ALA A 15 25.43 9.38 24.01
N ALA A 16 26.41 10.09 23.43
CA ALA A 16 26.31 11.53 23.15
C ALA A 16 26.67 11.98 21.73
N ILE A 17 26.69 11.09 20.73
CA ILE A 17 27.01 11.46 19.33
C ILE A 17 25.95 10.97 18.34
N GLU A 18 24.69 10.83 18.79
CA GLU A 18 23.56 10.76 17.87
C GLU A 18 22.56 11.88 18.16
N CYS A 19 22.21 12.57 17.08
CA CYS A 19 21.03 13.43 16.91
C CYS A 19 21.13 14.91 17.33
N CYS A 20 21.89 15.69 16.56
CA CYS A 20 21.40 17.02 16.18
C CYS A 20 20.78 16.97 14.77
N LYS A 21 19.49 16.65 14.72
CA LYS A 21 18.66 16.76 13.51
C LYS A 21 17.34 17.43 13.88
N ASP A 22 16.75 18.13 12.92
CA ASP A 22 15.36 18.54 13.07
C ASP A 22 14.47 17.30 12.98
N TRP A 23 13.59 17.14 13.95
CA TRP A 23 12.63 16.04 14.02
C TRP A 23 11.37 16.34 13.21
N ASN A 24 11.10 17.64 12.96
CA ASN A 24 10.00 18.07 12.11
C ASN A 24 10.49 18.53 10.73
N ARG A 25 9.97 17.90 9.67
CA ARG A 25 10.31 18.22 8.27
C ARG A 25 10.01 19.67 7.86
N ASN A 26 9.18 20.38 8.63
CA ASN A 26 8.79 21.76 8.35
C ASN A 26 9.70 22.82 9.01
N CYS A 27 10.72 22.44 9.79
CA CYS A 27 11.58 23.40 10.50
C CYS A 27 12.21 24.45 9.56
N ALA A 28 12.73 24.02 8.41
CA ALA A 28 13.28 24.94 7.40
C ALA A 28 12.21 25.88 6.81
N THR A 29 11.01 25.36 6.56
CA THR A 29 9.87 26.14 6.06
C THR A 29 9.40 27.17 7.08
N TRP A 30 9.37 26.80 8.37
CA TRP A 30 9.02 27.73 9.45
C TRP A 30 10.08 28.81 9.64
N LYS A 31 11.38 28.45 9.63
CA LYS A 31 12.46 29.44 9.63
C LYS A 31 12.33 30.43 8.48
N GLN A 32 12.02 29.94 7.29
CA GLN A 32 11.82 30.79 6.12
C GLN A 32 10.57 31.68 6.22
N ARG A 33 9.48 31.18 6.82
CA ARG A 33 8.23 31.93 7.04
C ARG A 33 8.39 33.02 8.10
N GLU A 34 9.01 32.69 9.22
CA GLU A 34 9.18 33.59 10.37
C GLU A 34 10.29 34.62 10.13
N GLY A 35 11.21 34.35 9.20
CA GLY A 35 12.25 35.28 8.77
C GLY A 35 13.11 35.76 9.94
N SER A 36 13.16 37.08 10.15
CA SER A 36 13.91 37.70 11.26
C SER A 36 13.34 37.36 12.64
N ASN A 37 12.07 36.94 12.74
CA ASN A 37 11.44 36.56 14.01
C ASN A 37 11.81 35.13 14.46
N TRP A 38 12.52 34.35 13.64
CA TRP A 38 12.81 32.94 13.90
C TRP A 38 13.52 32.70 15.25
N SER A 39 14.48 33.57 15.61
CA SER A 39 15.20 33.43 16.90
C SER A 39 14.25 33.57 18.10
N ASN A 40 13.22 34.41 17.99
CA ASN A 40 12.21 34.58 19.01
C ASN A 40 11.27 33.36 19.09
N VAL A 41 10.91 32.79 17.93
CA VAL A 41 10.09 31.57 17.83
C VAL A 41 10.82 30.37 18.42
N CYS A 42 12.10 30.19 18.15
CA CYS A 42 12.93 29.13 18.77
C CYS A 42 13.01 29.25 20.29
N LYS A 43 13.02 30.47 20.84
CA LYS A 43 13.10 30.70 22.29
C LYS A 43 11.76 30.49 23.00
N ASN A 44 10.65 30.90 22.37
CA ASN A 44 9.37 31.01 23.05
C ASN A 44 8.34 29.93 22.64
N VAL A 45 8.54 29.23 21.53
CA VAL A 45 7.63 28.16 21.08
C VAL A 45 8.25 26.82 21.40
N LYS A 46 7.84 26.22 22.53
CA LYS A 46 8.36 24.94 23.04
C LYS A 46 8.40 23.85 21.96
N PHE A 47 7.34 23.72 21.16
CA PHE A 47 7.29 22.77 20.06
C PHE A 47 8.45 22.96 19.06
N VAL A 48 8.74 24.19 18.66
CA VAL A 48 9.81 24.50 17.70
C VAL A 48 11.17 24.23 18.32
N LYS A 49 11.36 24.56 19.60
CA LYS A 49 12.60 24.26 20.33
C LYS A 49 12.88 22.75 20.39
N ASP A 50 11.86 21.96 20.74
CA ASP A 50 12.01 20.52 20.95
C ASP A 50 12.15 19.76 19.61
N ASN A 51 11.54 20.26 18.53
CA ASN A 51 11.48 19.56 17.24
C ASN A 51 12.39 20.15 16.16
N CYS A 52 12.96 21.34 16.35
CA CYS A 52 13.85 22.01 15.40
C CYS A 52 15.22 22.40 15.99
N PRO A 53 15.89 21.56 16.80
CA PRO A 53 17.11 21.95 17.53
C PRO A 53 18.26 22.35 16.59
N LYS A 54 18.34 21.73 15.42
CA LYS A 54 19.35 22.07 14.40
C LYS A 54 19.04 23.41 13.73
N THR A 55 17.79 23.62 13.32
CA THR A 55 17.38 24.86 12.64
C THR A 55 17.34 26.07 13.59
N CYS A 56 17.14 25.84 14.89
CA CYS A 56 17.23 26.83 15.97
C CYS A 56 18.66 27.20 16.36
N GLY A 57 19.66 26.43 15.92
CA GLY A 57 21.07 26.70 16.23
C GLY A 57 21.48 26.28 17.63
N ASP A 58 20.72 25.39 18.28
CA ASP A 58 21.04 24.87 19.62
C ASP A 58 22.15 23.80 19.59
N CYS A 59 22.84 23.66 18.44
CA CYS A 59 23.87 22.67 18.19
C CYS A 59 25.16 23.34 17.70
N ASP A 60 25.94 23.92 18.62
CA ASP A 60 27.28 24.41 18.31
C ASP A 60 28.34 23.47 18.91
N GLY A 61 29.04 22.75 18.02
CA GLY A 61 30.15 21.87 18.38
C GLY A 61 30.64 21.03 17.21
N GLY A 62 31.39 21.62 16.27
CA GLY A 62 32.05 20.86 15.20
C GLY A 62 32.61 21.73 14.08
N THR A 63 33.88 22.10 14.20
CA THR A 63 34.69 22.80 13.20
C THR A 63 34.96 21.98 11.94
N GLY A 64 34.88 22.62 10.77
CA GLY A 64 35.81 22.38 9.65
C GLY A 64 35.30 21.50 8.50
N GLY A 65 35.25 22.08 7.30
CA GLY A 65 34.99 21.36 6.04
C GLY A 65 34.76 22.29 4.86
N SER A 66 35.78 23.07 4.49
CA SER A 66 35.83 23.88 3.27
C SER A 66 35.91 23.03 2.01
N GLY A 67 35.05 23.27 1.02
CA GLY A 67 35.28 22.79 -0.36
C GLY A 67 34.06 22.93 -1.28
N GLY A 68 34.16 23.81 -2.28
CA GLY A 68 33.31 23.79 -3.48
C GLY A 68 32.45 25.02 -3.72
N THR A 69 33.06 26.14 -4.11
CA THR A 69 32.36 27.28 -4.72
C THR A 69 31.83 26.91 -6.11
N GLY A 70 30.52 26.70 -6.22
CA GLY A 70 29.81 26.55 -7.50
C GLY A 70 28.51 27.37 -7.50
N GLY A 71 28.50 28.46 -8.28
CA GLY A 71 27.32 29.13 -8.83
C GLY A 71 26.10 29.33 -7.92
N SER A 72 26.07 30.44 -7.20
CA SER A 72 24.85 31.02 -6.63
C SER A 72 23.85 31.36 -7.75
N GLY A 73 22.80 30.55 -7.87
CA GLY A 73 21.60 30.87 -8.60
C GLY A 73 20.42 30.19 -7.91
N ASN A 74 19.69 30.93 -7.08
CA ASN A 74 18.49 30.50 -6.34
C ASN A 74 17.29 30.14 -7.24
N CYS A 75 17.52 29.78 -8.50
CA CYS A 75 16.48 29.56 -9.49
C CYS A 75 16.31 28.08 -9.82
N LYS A 76 15.56 27.39 -8.96
CA LYS A 76 15.14 26.00 -9.14
C LYS A 76 13.63 25.86 -8.93
N ASP A 77 13.05 24.81 -9.49
CA ASP A 77 11.69 24.43 -9.14
C ASP A 77 11.69 23.84 -7.73
N GLU A 78 10.73 24.26 -6.92
CA GLU A 78 10.51 23.76 -5.56
C GLU A 78 9.62 22.51 -5.57
N ASN A 79 8.94 22.22 -6.69
CA ASN A 79 8.15 21.01 -6.89
C ASN A 79 8.71 20.18 -8.05
N ALA A 80 9.03 18.90 -7.78
CA ALA A 80 9.58 17.99 -8.79
C ALA A 80 8.61 17.69 -9.95
N ARG A 81 7.30 17.95 -9.79
CA ARG A 81 6.26 17.68 -10.80
C ARG A 81 6.04 18.83 -11.80
N CYS A 82 6.83 19.91 -11.72
CA CYS A 82 6.68 21.03 -12.65
C CYS A 82 6.85 20.63 -14.12
N GLY A 83 7.72 19.66 -14.41
CA GLY A 83 7.85 19.08 -15.75
C GLY A 83 6.59 18.34 -16.22
N ASP A 84 5.93 17.60 -15.31
CA ASP A 84 4.69 16.89 -15.60
C ASP A 84 3.53 17.86 -15.87
N PHE A 85 3.44 18.94 -15.08
CA PHE A 85 2.42 19.98 -15.30
C PHE A 85 2.58 20.64 -16.66
N LYS A 86 3.81 20.99 -17.05
CA LYS A 86 4.11 21.52 -18.38
C LYS A 86 3.72 20.55 -19.49
N LYS A 87 4.08 19.26 -19.34
CA LYS A 87 3.77 18.21 -20.32
C LYS A 87 2.27 18.01 -20.51
N ASN A 88 1.49 18.07 -19.42
CA ASN A 88 0.04 17.84 -19.45
C ASN A 88 -0.76 19.03 -19.99
N GLU A 89 -0.31 20.27 -19.76
CA GLU A 89 -1.00 21.46 -20.28
C GLU A 89 -0.62 21.76 -21.74
N GLY A 90 0.58 21.35 -22.18
CA GLY A 90 1.16 21.71 -23.47
C GLY A 90 1.76 23.12 -23.46
N ASP A 91 2.77 23.37 -24.30
CA ASP A 91 3.63 24.56 -24.20
C ASP A 91 2.87 25.90 -24.26
N GLN A 92 1.84 26.00 -25.12
CA GLN A 92 1.05 27.23 -25.27
C GLN A 92 0.18 27.54 -24.04
N LYS A 93 -0.49 26.54 -23.45
CA LYS A 93 -1.32 26.74 -22.25
C LYS A 93 -0.44 26.92 -21.01
N TRP A 94 0.67 26.19 -20.93
CA TRP A 94 1.63 26.30 -19.83
C TRP A 94 2.17 27.73 -19.65
N ALA A 95 2.55 28.40 -20.75
CA ALA A 95 3.02 29.77 -20.70
C ALA A 95 1.97 30.75 -20.14
N LYS A 96 0.69 30.52 -20.43
CA LYS A 96 -0.44 31.28 -19.87
C LYS A 96 -0.64 30.95 -18.39
N SER A 97 -0.67 29.67 -18.02
CA SER A 97 -0.80 29.21 -16.63
C SER A 97 0.32 29.74 -15.73
N CYS A 98 1.56 29.80 -16.22
CA CYS A 98 2.69 30.38 -15.49
C CYS A 98 2.52 31.89 -15.24
N LYS A 99 1.80 32.64 -16.10
CA LYS A 99 1.52 34.06 -15.89
C LYS A 99 0.31 34.29 -14.96
N GLU A 100 -0.66 33.39 -14.98
CA GLU A 100 -1.94 33.60 -14.28
C GLU A 100 -1.99 32.92 -12.90
N ARG A 101 -1.26 31.82 -12.68
CA ARG A 101 -1.36 31.00 -11.47
C ARG A 101 -0.17 31.26 -10.54
N LYS A 102 -0.39 32.07 -9.49
CA LYS A 102 0.61 32.41 -8.45
C LYS A 102 1.30 31.17 -7.81
N PHE A 103 0.58 30.05 -7.71
CA PHE A 103 1.13 28.78 -7.24
C PHE A 103 2.25 28.26 -8.15
N LEU A 104 2.08 28.28 -9.47
CA LEU A 104 3.10 27.83 -10.43
C LEU A 104 4.29 28.79 -10.47
N GLN A 105 4.05 30.09 -10.34
CA GLN A 105 5.11 31.10 -10.22
C GLN A 105 6.00 30.88 -8.99
N LYS A 106 5.41 30.37 -7.89
CA LYS A 106 6.14 30.11 -6.66
C LYS A 106 6.95 28.82 -6.73
N ILE A 107 6.35 27.73 -7.20
CA ILE A 107 6.96 26.40 -7.08
C ILE A 107 7.63 25.90 -8.38
N CYS A 108 7.33 26.51 -9.52
CA CYS A 108 7.83 26.11 -10.85
C CYS A 108 8.64 27.24 -11.53
N LYS A 109 9.41 28.01 -10.76
CA LYS A 109 10.14 29.20 -11.23
C LYS A 109 11.03 28.93 -12.44
N LYS A 110 11.74 27.79 -12.46
CA LYS A 110 12.62 27.39 -13.56
C LYS A 110 11.81 26.93 -14.76
N THR A 111 10.83 26.05 -14.55
CA THR A 111 9.99 25.53 -15.65
C THR A 111 9.07 26.59 -16.27
N CYS A 112 8.70 27.64 -15.52
CA CYS A 112 7.95 28.80 -16.00
C CYS A 112 8.82 29.85 -16.72
N GLY A 113 10.12 29.61 -16.89
CA GLY A 113 11.02 30.55 -17.56
C GLY A 113 11.21 31.87 -16.82
N MET A 114 10.94 31.90 -15.51
CA MET A 114 11.08 33.10 -14.68
C MET A 114 12.52 33.29 -14.17
N CYS A 115 13.40 32.35 -14.49
CA CYS A 115 14.84 32.48 -14.30
C CYS A 115 15.43 33.25 -15.47
N GLY A 116 16.12 34.37 -15.20
CA GLY A 116 16.82 35.15 -16.21
C GLY A 116 17.71 34.25 -17.08
N SER A 117 17.60 34.44 -18.40
CA SER A 117 18.23 33.61 -19.41
C SER A 117 19.75 33.65 -19.30
N GLY A 118 20.33 32.63 -18.67
CA GLY A 118 21.76 32.39 -18.62
C GLY A 118 22.03 30.92 -18.38
N GLY A 119 22.22 30.14 -19.46
CA GLY A 119 22.73 28.76 -19.38
C GLY A 119 21.82 27.72 -20.03
N SER A 120 22.18 27.29 -21.24
CA SER A 120 21.58 26.20 -22.00
C SER A 120 21.77 24.82 -21.34
N GLY A 121 20.74 23.97 -21.44
CA GLY A 121 20.83 22.51 -21.59
C GLY A 121 21.38 21.66 -20.44
N GLY A 122 20.50 20.95 -19.75
CA GLY A 122 20.88 19.83 -18.87
C GLY A 122 19.73 18.84 -18.72
N THR A 123 19.92 17.63 -19.25
CA THR A 123 19.01 16.47 -19.24
C THR A 123 18.78 15.90 -17.83
N GLY A 124 17.65 15.22 -17.65
CA GLY A 124 17.03 14.86 -16.36
C GLY A 124 17.91 14.11 -15.35
N GLY A 125 17.77 14.51 -14.08
CA GLY A 125 18.44 13.91 -12.93
C GLY A 125 17.69 12.71 -12.35
N SER A 126 18.44 11.64 -12.12
CA SER A 126 18.07 10.37 -11.49
C SER A 126 17.72 10.53 -10.01
N GLY A 127 16.83 9.66 -9.51
CA GLY A 127 16.30 9.67 -8.15
C GLY A 127 17.35 9.65 -7.04
N GLY A 128 17.04 10.37 -5.96
CA GLY A 128 17.89 10.52 -4.78
C GLY A 128 18.25 9.20 -4.12
N SER A 129 19.52 9.04 -3.80
CA SER A 129 20.07 7.92 -3.04
C SER A 129 19.64 8.07 -1.57
N GLY A 130 18.72 7.20 -1.11
CA GLY A 130 18.44 7.04 0.31
C GLY A 130 19.72 6.62 1.04
N GLY A 131 19.95 7.23 2.20
CA GLY A 131 21.19 7.09 2.97
C GLY A 131 21.59 5.63 3.21
N SER A 132 22.84 5.32 2.90
CA SER A 132 23.52 4.06 3.21
C SER A 132 23.74 3.95 4.73
N GLY A 133 22.68 3.65 5.48
CA GLY A 133 22.85 3.13 6.84
C GLY A 133 23.60 1.80 6.78
N ASN A 134 24.40 1.49 7.81
CA ASN A 134 25.08 0.19 7.94
C ASN A 134 24.05 -0.91 8.18
N CYS A 135 23.53 -1.48 7.11
CA CYS A 135 22.48 -2.46 7.19
C CYS A 135 23.10 -3.83 7.37
N LYS A 136 22.83 -4.45 8.51
CA LYS A 136 23.25 -5.82 8.78
C LYS A 136 22.57 -6.73 7.74
N PRO A 137 23.32 -7.43 6.89
CA PRO A 137 22.72 -8.36 5.95
C PRO A 137 22.04 -9.46 6.75
N GLY A 138 20.73 -9.58 6.62
CA GLY A 138 20.00 -10.73 7.15
C GLY A 138 20.27 -11.98 6.31
N ALA A 139 19.69 -13.12 6.68
CA ALA A 139 19.85 -14.37 5.94
C ALA A 139 19.52 -14.17 4.45
N GLU A 140 20.43 -14.65 3.58
CA GLU A 140 20.29 -14.67 2.12
C GLU A 140 19.34 -15.80 1.72
N PRO A 141 18.29 -15.54 0.92
CA PRO A 141 17.36 -16.57 0.50
C PRO A 141 17.97 -17.52 -0.53
N LYS A 142 17.58 -18.79 -0.45
CA LYS A 142 17.79 -19.80 -1.48
C LYS A 142 16.92 -19.48 -2.68
N LEU A 143 17.54 -19.37 -3.86
CA LEU A 143 16.84 -19.01 -5.08
C LEU A 143 16.33 -20.27 -5.81
N PRO A 144 15.05 -20.34 -6.19
CA PRO A 144 14.56 -21.34 -7.15
C PRO A 144 15.27 -21.23 -8.50
N SER A 145 15.19 -22.30 -9.30
CA SER A 145 15.74 -22.30 -10.66
C SER A 145 15.15 -21.17 -11.50
N GLY A 146 16.00 -20.43 -12.20
CA GLY A 146 15.61 -19.31 -13.07
C GLY A 146 15.41 -17.96 -12.36
N ILE A 147 15.30 -17.94 -11.02
CA ILE A 147 15.23 -16.69 -10.25
C ILE A 147 16.64 -16.22 -9.91
N GLN A 148 16.93 -14.94 -10.18
CA GLN A 148 18.21 -14.32 -9.91
C GLN A 148 18.03 -13.02 -9.13
N ALA A 149 19.00 -12.66 -8.31
CA ALA A 149 19.05 -11.31 -7.75
C ALA A 149 19.17 -10.28 -8.90
N CYS A 150 18.45 -9.16 -8.77
CA CYS A 150 18.49 -8.08 -9.74
C CYS A 150 19.84 -7.37 -9.69
N THR A 151 20.45 -7.20 -10.86
CA THR A 151 21.70 -6.47 -11.10
C THR A 151 21.53 -5.56 -12.30
N ASP A 152 22.43 -4.60 -12.49
CA ASP A 152 22.39 -3.73 -13.67
C ASP A 152 22.52 -4.50 -14.99
N GLY A 153 23.17 -5.68 -14.99
CA GLY A 153 23.33 -6.54 -16.16
C GLY A 153 22.11 -7.39 -16.52
N ASN A 154 21.25 -7.75 -15.55
CA ASN A 154 20.11 -8.64 -15.78
C ASN A 154 18.73 -7.98 -15.60
N LYS A 155 18.63 -6.74 -15.12
CA LYS A 155 17.34 -6.10 -14.78
C LYS A 155 16.33 -5.92 -15.92
N GLY A 156 16.79 -5.73 -17.16
CA GLY A 156 15.89 -5.34 -18.25
C GLY A 156 15.09 -4.08 -17.92
N HIS A 157 13.76 -4.16 -17.93
CA HIS A 157 12.89 -3.03 -17.57
C HIS A 157 12.69 -2.83 -16.06
N CYS A 158 13.08 -3.82 -15.24
CA CYS A 158 12.93 -3.78 -13.79
C CYS A 158 13.88 -2.77 -13.13
N GLU A 159 13.50 -2.32 -11.94
CA GLU A 159 14.35 -1.52 -11.05
C GLU A 159 14.91 -2.39 -9.92
N CYS A 160 16.24 -2.43 -9.77
CA CYS A 160 16.86 -3.17 -8.68
C CYS A 160 16.87 -2.35 -7.40
N ALA A 161 16.28 -2.89 -6.33
CA ALA A 161 16.30 -2.27 -5.02
C ALA A 161 17.73 -2.18 -4.47
N LYS A 162 18.09 -1.01 -3.93
CA LYS A 162 19.38 -0.73 -3.28
C LYS A 162 19.24 -0.32 -1.82
N ALA A 163 18.03 -0.01 -1.38
CA ALA A 163 17.75 0.42 -0.02
C ALA A 163 17.80 -0.77 0.96
N CYS A 164 18.10 -0.47 2.21
CA CYS A 164 18.20 -1.48 3.26
C CYS A 164 16.89 -2.22 3.52
N GLY A 165 17.00 -3.54 3.69
CA GLY A 165 15.84 -4.41 3.84
C GLY A 165 15.12 -4.70 2.52
N PHE A 166 15.51 -4.06 1.41
CA PHE A 166 14.91 -4.30 0.10
C PHE A 166 15.79 -5.16 -0.80
N LYS A 167 15.18 -6.09 -1.53
CA LYS A 167 15.85 -6.86 -2.57
C LYS A 167 14.90 -7.15 -3.72
N THR A 168 15.37 -6.94 -4.95
CA THR A 168 14.60 -7.26 -6.16
C THR A 168 15.15 -8.53 -6.79
N TYR A 169 14.26 -9.38 -7.29
CA TYR A 169 14.59 -10.58 -8.03
C TYR A 169 14.02 -10.48 -9.44
N VAL A 170 14.73 -11.06 -10.40
CA VAL A 170 14.38 -11.07 -11.83
C VAL A 170 14.40 -12.51 -12.35
N PHE A 171 13.52 -12.79 -13.30
CA PHE A 171 13.40 -14.07 -13.99
C PHE A 171 12.64 -13.87 -15.30
N THR A 172 12.47 -14.95 -16.07
CA THR A 172 11.73 -14.92 -17.34
C THR A 172 10.54 -15.87 -17.24
N VAL A 173 9.35 -15.37 -17.63
CA VAL A 173 8.10 -16.12 -17.74
C VAL A 173 7.56 -15.86 -19.14
N GLN A 174 7.28 -16.91 -19.91
CA GLN A 174 6.72 -16.80 -21.27
C GLN A 174 7.47 -15.79 -22.17
N ASN A 175 8.80 -15.85 -22.17
CA ASN A 175 9.71 -14.92 -22.88
C ASN A 175 9.63 -13.44 -22.44
N GLN A 176 8.88 -13.13 -21.39
CA GLN A 176 8.83 -11.81 -20.77
C GLN A 176 9.71 -11.82 -19.52
N LYS A 177 10.63 -10.85 -19.41
CA LYS A 177 11.34 -10.62 -18.16
C LYS A 177 10.34 -10.12 -17.11
N ARG A 178 10.39 -10.67 -15.90
CA ARG A 178 9.54 -10.28 -14.78
C ARG A 178 10.39 -10.04 -13.54
N CYS A 179 9.84 -9.33 -12.58
CA CYS A 179 10.46 -9.11 -11.28
C CYS A 179 9.43 -8.99 -10.16
N PHE A 180 9.88 -9.27 -8.95
CA PHE A 180 9.21 -8.84 -7.72
C PHE A 180 10.26 -8.27 -6.78
N SER A 181 9.81 -7.45 -5.85
CA SER A 181 10.68 -6.90 -4.81
C SER A 181 10.20 -7.34 -3.44
N ILE A 182 11.14 -7.58 -2.54
CA ILE A 182 10.87 -7.91 -1.15
C ILE A 182 11.31 -6.76 -0.28
N TYR A 183 10.53 -6.43 0.74
CA TYR A 183 10.95 -5.67 1.90
C TYR A 183 10.89 -6.59 3.12
N ARG A 184 12.03 -6.76 3.77
CA ARG A 184 12.16 -7.45 5.06
C ARG A 184 12.74 -6.47 6.08
N PRO A 185 12.02 -6.18 7.18
CA PRO A 185 12.57 -5.40 8.29
C PRO A 185 13.86 -6.05 8.83
N SER A 186 14.96 -5.29 8.91
CA SER A 186 16.30 -5.82 9.24
C SER A 186 16.42 -6.39 10.66
N GLU A 187 15.63 -5.84 11.59
CA GLU A 187 15.69 -6.19 13.01
C GLU A 187 15.01 -7.53 13.32
N LEU A 188 14.24 -8.07 12.38
CA LEU A 188 13.47 -9.28 12.59
C LEU A 188 14.22 -10.51 12.08
N THR A 189 14.52 -11.43 13.00
CA THR A 189 15.26 -12.67 12.74
C THR A 189 14.37 -13.91 12.69
N LYS A 190 13.09 -13.77 13.05
CA LYS A 190 12.08 -14.84 13.02
C LYS A 190 11.56 -15.05 11.59
N LYS A 191 10.95 -16.22 11.34
CA LYS A 191 10.16 -16.47 10.14
C LYS A 191 9.00 -15.48 10.08
N LEU A 192 8.82 -14.78 8.97
CA LEU A 192 7.82 -13.72 8.83
C LEU A 192 6.63 -14.19 7.99
N PRO A 193 5.38 -13.88 8.36
CA PRO A 193 4.26 -13.85 7.44
C PRO A 193 4.61 -13.06 6.17
N VAL A 194 3.94 -13.37 5.07
CA VAL A 194 4.15 -12.72 3.77
C VAL A 194 2.91 -11.94 3.38
N VAL A 195 3.09 -10.68 2.96
CA VAL A 195 2.02 -9.87 2.34
C VAL A 195 2.41 -9.54 0.91
N MET A 196 1.66 -10.06 -0.05
CA MET A 196 1.83 -9.83 -1.49
C MET A 196 0.96 -8.63 -1.91
N THR A 197 1.60 -7.50 -2.17
CA THR A 197 0.94 -6.27 -2.63
C THR A 197 0.91 -6.23 -4.16
N SER A 198 -0.29 -6.27 -4.74
CA SER A 198 -0.50 -6.15 -6.18
C SER A 198 -0.51 -4.68 -6.62
N GLN A 199 0.30 -4.30 -7.60
CA GLN A 199 0.28 -2.95 -8.18
C GLN A 199 0.74 -2.94 -9.65
N CYS A 200 -0.18 -3.24 -10.57
CA CYS A 200 0.08 -3.30 -12.01
C CYS A 200 0.42 -1.93 -12.62
N TYR A 201 -0.22 -0.85 -12.17
CA TYR A 201 0.00 0.50 -12.73
C TYR A 201 1.43 1.00 -12.50
N GLY A 202 2.13 0.38 -11.55
CA GLY A 202 3.52 0.67 -11.25
C GLY A 202 4.49 0.29 -12.37
N LYS A 203 4.14 -0.61 -13.29
CA LYS A 203 5.02 -1.03 -14.40
C LYS A 203 6.44 -1.37 -13.95
N ASP A 204 6.53 -2.18 -12.89
CA ASP A 204 7.77 -2.63 -12.25
C ASP A 204 8.65 -1.51 -11.63
N ARG A 205 8.08 -0.32 -11.40
CA ARG A 205 8.77 0.81 -10.74
C ARG A 205 8.67 0.72 -9.22
N LEU A 206 9.82 0.69 -8.54
CA LEU A 206 9.87 0.50 -7.07
C LEU A 206 9.14 1.63 -6.33
N GLY A 207 9.23 2.86 -6.83
CA GLY A 207 8.54 4.01 -6.23
C GLY A 207 7.02 3.85 -6.23
N SER A 208 6.45 3.33 -7.32
CA SER A 208 5.02 3.07 -7.44
C SER A 208 4.55 1.93 -6.55
N LEU A 209 5.42 0.95 -6.30
CA LEU A 209 5.16 -0.17 -5.38
C LEU A 209 5.39 0.21 -3.90
N GLN A 210 5.93 1.40 -3.63
CA GLN A 210 6.45 1.80 -2.33
C GLN A 210 7.54 0.83 -1.80
N MET A 211 8.35 0.27 -2.70
CA MET A 211 9.41 -0.71 -2.44
C MET A 211 10.83 -0.12 -2.53
N ASN A 212 10.95 1.18 -2.24
CA ASN A 212 12.23 1.90 -2.23
C ASN A 212 12.46 2.75 -0.97
N ASN A 213 11.53 2.70 0.00
CA ASN A 213 11.57 3.52 1.20
C ASN A 213 10.97 2.75 2.39
N ALA A 214 11.80 2.46 3.41
CA ALA A 214 11.35 1.78 4.64
C ALA A 214 10.30 2.60 5.42
N ASN A 215 10.26 3.92 5.22
CA ASN A 215 9.33 4.82 5.89
C ASN A 215 8.01 5.01 5.11
N SER A 216 7.74 4.23 4.06
CA SER A 216 6.40 4.23 3.47
C SER A 216 5.39 3.62 4.46
N PRO A 217 4.12 4.05 4.47
CA PRO A 217 3.14 3.56 5.45
C PRO A 217 3.06 2.04 5.53
N SER A 218 3.06 1.35 4.38
CA SER A 218 3.01 -0.11 4.33
C SER A 218 4.30 -0.79 4.82
N ASN A 219 5.48 -0.18 4.63
CA ASN A 219 6.74 -0.74 5.16
C ASN A 219 6.92 -0.46 6.66
N VAL A 220 6.40 0.66 7.15
CA VAL A 220 6.31 0.93 8.61
C VAL A 220 5.42 -0.11 9.27
N ALA A 221 4.25 -0.41 8.67
CA ALA A 221 3.38 -1.48 9.16
C ALA A 221 4.06 -2.86 9.11
N ALA A 222 4.80 -3.16 8.05
CA ALA A 222 5.56 -4.42 7.95
C ALA A 222 6.60 -4.57 9.06
N ALA A 223 7.31 -3.49 9.41
CA ALA A 223 8.23 -3.48 10.54
C ALA A 223 7.51 -3.63 11.88
N ARG A 224 6.37 -2.96 12.05
CA ARG A 224 5.56 -2.97 13.28
C ARG A 224 4.90 -4.32 13.56
N TYR A 225 4.18 -4.86 12.59
CA TYR A 225 3.41 -6.11 12.74
C TYR A 225 4.20 -7.36 12.37
N GLY A 226 5.45 -7.19 11.95
CA GLY A 226 6.40 -8.27 11.76
C GLY A 226 6.11 -9.17 10.57
N PHE A 227 5.91 -8.58 9.38
CA PHE A 227 5.72 -9.32 8.13
C PHE A 227 6.71 -8.88 7.04
N ALA A 228 6.95 -9.76 6.07
CA ALA A 228 7.68 -9.44 4.84
C ALA A 228 6.69 -8.96 3.77
N ARG A 229 7.05 -7.91 3.03
CA ARG A 229 6.25 -7.43 1.90
C ARG A 229 6.83 -7.87 0.57
N PHE A 230 5.99 -8.35 -0.31
CA PHE A 230 6.31 -8.71 -1.69
C PHE A 230 5.56 -7.75 -2.60
N GLY A 231 6.28 -6.86 -3.29
CA GLY A 231 5.71 -5.96 -4.28
C GLY A 231 5.63 -6.66 -5.64
N LEU A 232 4.41 -6.85 -6.12
CA LEU A 232 4.10 -7.48 -7.39
C LEU A 232 3.70 -6.43 -8.43
N SER A 233 4.18 -6.61 -9.65
CA SER A 233 3.82 -5.73 -10.77
C SER A 233 3.88 -6.47 -12.11
N THR A 234 3.55 -5.72 -13.15
CA THR A 234 3.54 -6.17 -14.54
C THR A 234 4.00 -5.02 -15.40
N PRO A 235 4.85 -5.26 -16.41
CA PRO A 235 5.35 -4.20 -17.29
C PRO A 235 4.25 -3.57 -18.15
N ASP A 236 3.12 -4.27 -18.32
CA ASP A 236 2.05 -3.88 -19.24
C ASP A 236 1.12 -2.83 -18.61
N GLY A 237 1.15 -2.64 -17.29
CA GLY A 237 0.29 -1.69 -16.59
C GLY A 237 -1.11 -2.22 -16.25
N GLY A 238 -1.37 -3.50 -16.47
CA GLY A 238 -2.62 -4.18 -16.15
C GLY A 238 -2.41 -5.68 -15.95
N TRP A 239 -3.23 -6.27 -15.08
CA TRP A 239 -3.23 -7.71 -14.84
C TRP A 239 -3.99 -8.46 -15.93
N THR A 240 -3.52 -9.67 -16.24
CA THR A 240 -4.21 -10.63 -17.10
C THR A 240 -4.96 -11.61 -16.22
N PHE A 241 -6.28 -11.66 -16.39
CA PHE A 241 -7.14 -12.62 -15.70
C PHE A 241 -7.35 -13.87 -16.56
N GLY A 242 -7.66 -14.98 -15.91
CA GLY A 242 -7.73 -16.30 -16.53
C GLY A 242 -8.74 -16.43 -17.66
N ASN A 243 -8.51 -17.40 -18.55
CA ASN A 243 -9.46 -17.88 -19.55
C ASN A 243 -10.08 -16.75 -20.39
N ASN A 244 -9.25 -15.79 -20.85
CA ASN A 244 -9.72 -14.64 -21.64
C ASN A 244 -10.80 -13.79 -20.93
N GLY A 245 -10.80 -13.78 -19.59
CA GLY A 245 -11.83 -13.12 -18.78
C GLY A 245 -13.18 -13.84 -18.74
N ILE A 246 -13.26 -15.07 -19.26
CA ILE A 246 -14.48 -15.89 -19.29
C ILE A 246 -14.52 -16.75 -18.03
N ILE A 247 -15.45 -16.45 -17.14
CA ILE A 247 -15.64 -17.16 -15.86
C ILE A 247 -17.12 -17.45 -15.71
N ASN A 248 -17.43 -18.71 -15.42
CA ASN A 248 -18.79 -19.25 -15.35
C ASN A 248 -18.83 -20.50 -14.48
N ASP A 249 -20.02 -21.06 -14.26
CA ASP A 249 -20.23 -22.26 -13.46
C ASP A 249 -19.42 -23.50 -13.94
N LYS A 250 -18.99 -23.55 -15.22
CA LYS A 250 -18.14 -24.64 -15.74
C LYS A 250 -16.65 -24.42 -15.46
N THR A 251 -16.21 -23.16 -15.43
CA THR A 251 -14.82 -22.75 -15.18
C THR A 251 -14.81 -21.62 -14.15
N PRO A 252 -15.15 -21.89 -12.87
CA PRO A 252 -15.32 -20.85 -11.85
C PRO A 252 -13.97 -20.24 -11.41
N MET A 253 -12.90 -21.03 -11.50
CA MET A 253 -11.54 -20.67 -11.09
C MET A 253 -10.52 -21.05 -12.18
N PRO A 254 -10.40 -20.28 -13.27
CA PRO A 254 -9.43 -20.56 -14.34
C PRO A 254 -8.01 -20.26 -13.88
N CYS A 255 -7.40 -21.15 -13.09
CA CYS A 255 -6.18 -20.90 -12.33
C CYS A 255 -4.90 -21.48 -12.94
N SER A 256 -4.96 -22.06 -14.14
CA SER A 256 -3.77 -22.65 -14.74
C SER A 256 -2.81 -21.58 -15.28
N ASN A 257 -1.52 -21.93 -15.39
CA ASN A 257 -0.51 -21.05 -16.03
C ASN A 257 -0.83 -20.72 -17.50
N LYS A 258 -1.72 -21.51 -18.14
CA LYS A 258 -2.19 -21.25 -19.50
C LYS A 258 -3.33 -20.23 -19.53
N ASP A 259 -4.08 -20.12 -18.44
CA ASP A 259 -5.22 -19.21 -18.33
C ASP A 259 -4.75 -17.75 -18.19
N SER A 260 -3.65 -17.54 -17.47
CA SER A 260 -3.04 -16.22 -17.32
C SER A 260 -1.51 -16.30 -17.21
N LYS A 261 -0.83 -15.44 -17.97
CA LYS A 261 0.62 -15.24 -17.87
C LYS A 261 1.05 -14.76 -16.48
N ASP A 262 0.16 -14.10 -15.74
CA ASP A 262 0.45 -13.60 -14.41
C ASP A 262 0.35 -14.71 -13.35
N MET A 263 -0.30 -15.84 -13.64
CA MET A 263 -0.32 -17.02 -12.76
C MET A 263 1.02 -17.76 -12.74
N GLU A 264 1.70 -17.87 -13.88
CA GLU A 264 3.06 -18.42 -13.91
C GLU A 264 4.06 -17.53 -13.15
N TYR A 265 3.88 -16.20 -13.24
CA TYR A 265 4.64 -15.22 -12.46
C TYR A 265 4.42 -15.40 -10.95
N VAL A 266 3.17 -15.53 -10.50
CA VAL A 266 2.81 -15.75 -9.10
C VAL A 266 3.31 -17.11 -8.60
N GLY A 267 3.18 -18.17 -9.40
CA GLY A 267 3.69 -19.50 -9.08
C GLY A 267 5.20 -19.50 -8.79
N LYS A 268 5.99 -18.73 -9.56
CA LYS A 268 7.43 -18.55 -9.28
C LYS A 268 7.72 -17.85 -7.95
N ILE A 269 6.84 -16.96 -7.50
CA ILE A 269 6.96 -16.31 -6.19
C ILE A 269 6.63 -17.30 -5.07
N PHE A 270 5.60 -18.14 -5.22
CA PHE A 270 5.34 -19.21 -4.26
C PHE A 270 6.48 -20.23 -4.19
N GLU A 271 7.05 -20.65 -5.32
CA GLU A 271 8.27 -21.47 -5.34
C GLU A 271 9.42 -20.83 -4.55
N PHE A 272 9.56 -19.50 -4.63
CA PHE A 272 10.55 -18.76 -3.86
C PHE A 272 10.24 -18.78 -2.35
N ILE A 273 8.99 -18.58 -1.96
CA ILE A 273 8.57 -18.64 -0.55
C ILE A 273 8.83 -20.05 0.02
N ASP A 274 8.41 -21.09 -0.71
CA ASP A 274 8.54 -22.50 -0.31
C ASP A 274 10.01 -22.96 -0.18
N LYS A 275 10.94 -22.35 -0.94
CA LYS A 275 12.38 -22.62 -0.82
C LYS A 275 13.05 -21.95 0.36
N ASN A 276 12.35 -21.04 1.04
CA ASN A 276 12.88 -20.23 2.13
C ASN A 276 12.04 -20.34 3.42
N PRO A 277 11.69 -21.56 3.89
CA PRO A 277 10.83 -21.74 5.06
C PRO A 277 11.50 -21.28 6.36
N GLU A 278 12.81 -21.05 6.39
CA GLU A 278 13.54 -20.44 7.50
C GLU A 278 13.41 -18.91 7.56
N ILE A 279 12.96 -18.28 6.47
CA ILE A 279 12.78 -16.83 6.36
C ILE A 279 11.30 -16.46 6.37
N PHE A 280 10.46 -17.24 5.68
CA PHE A 280 9.04 -16.96 5.51
C PHE A 280 8.18 -18.01 6.19
N ASN A 281 7.07 -17.56 6.76
CA ASN A 281 6.01 -18.42 7.25
C ASN A 281 5.06 -18.73 6.09
N THR A 282 5.21 -19.93 5.52
CA THR A 282 4.41 -20.43 4.39
C THR A 282 2.93 -20.59 4.72
N ASP A 283 2.57 -20.68 6.01
CA ASP A 283 1.19 -20.87 6.45
C ASP A 283 0.45 -19.53 6.65
N LYS A 284 1.17 -18.41 6.52
CA LYS A 284 0.67 -17.05 6.72
C LYS A 284 1.04 -16.16 5.54
N VAL A 285 0.50 -16.49 4.36
CA VAL A 285 0.60 -15.65 3.17
C VAL A 285 -0.72 -14.88 2.97
N TYR A 286 -0.62 -13.59 2.71
CA TYR A 286 -1.75 -12.71 2.47
C TYR A 286 -1.58 -11.97 1.14
N THR A 287 -2.68 -11.64 0.49
CA THR A 287 -2.67 -10.84 -0.75
C THR A 287 -3.48 -9.56 -0.56
N GLU A 288 -3.01 -8.45 -1.11
CA GLU A 288 -3.72 -7.17 -1.01
C GLU A 288 -3.57 -6.27 -2.22
N GLY A 289 -4.63 -5.50 -2.47
CA GLY A 289 -4.63 -4.48 -3.49
C GLY A 289 -5.83 -3.55 -3.40
N PHE A 290 -5.92 -2.66 -4.40
CA PHE A 290 -7.03 -1.74 -4.59
C PHE A 290 -7.44 -1.68 -6.06
N SER A 291 -8.75 -1.57 -6.35
CA SER A 291 -9.31 -1.57 -7.71
C SER A 291 -9.01 -2.87 -8.47
N GLN A 292 -8.45 -2.80 -9.68
CA GLN A 292 -8.00 -4.00 -10.40
C GLN A 292 -6.95 -4.81 -9.63
N ASN A 293 -6.16 -4.16 -8.76
CA ASN A 293 -5.14 -4.87 -7.98
C ASN A 293 -5.74 -5.73 -6.86
N SER A 294 -6.86 -5.33 -6.26
CA SER A 294 -7.59 -6.16 -5.31
C SER A 294 -8.28 -7.31 -6.01
N MET A 295 -8.84 -7.08 -7.20
CA MET A 295 -9.37 -8.16 -8.05
C MET A 295 -8.30 -9.20 -8.36
N PHE A 296 -7.08 -8.78 -8.68
CA PHE A 296 -5.97 -9.71 -8.89
C PHE A 296 -5.50 -10.36 -7.59
N SER A 297 -5.57 -9.67 -6.45
CA SER A 297 -5.25 -10.24 -5.14
C SER A 297 -6.24 -11.33 -4.72
N ALA A 298 -7.53 -11.13 -5.03
CA ALA A 298 -8.58 -12.14 -4.90
C ALA A 298 -8.32 -13.32 -5.83
N TYR A 299 -7.98 -13.04 -7.09
CA TYR A 299 -7.64 -14.06 -8.08
C TYR A 299 -6.46 -14.93 -7.62
N ILE A 300 -5.37 -14.34 -7.11
CA ILE A 300 -4.27 -15.09 -6.49
C ILE A 300 -4.78 -15.92 -5.30
N GLY A 301 -5.54 -15.30 -4.40
CA GLY A 301 -5.99 -15.90 -3.15
C GLY A 301 -6.84 -17.16 -3.38
N PHE A 302 -7.83 -17.09 -4.26
CA PHE A 302 -8.69 -18.24 -4.56
C PHE A 302 -8.03 -19.27 -5.49
N CYS A 303 -7.13 -18.86 -6.39
CA CYS A 303 -6.36 -19.82 -7.20
C CYS A 303 -5.27 -20.57 -6.43
N HIS A 304 -4.83 -20.04 -5.30
CA HIS A 304 -3.83 -20.63 -4.42
C HIS A 304 -4.35 -20.67 -2.98
N SER A 305 -5.60 -21.11 -2.81
CA SER A 305 -6.32 -21.21 -1.53
C SER A 305 -5.57 -22.08 -0.50
N ASP A 306 -4.82 -23.06 -0.97
CA ASP A 306 -3.97 -23.95 -0.17
C ASP A 306 -2.71 -23.25 0.39
N ARG A 307 -2.35 -22.08 -0.16
CA ARG A 307 -1.16 -21.30 0.23
C ARG A 307 -1.53 -19.95 0.85
N VAL A 308 -2.60 -19.32 0.41
CA VAL A 308 -3.04 -18.00 0.89
C VAL A 308 -3.98 -18.16 2.08
N THR A 309 -3.81 -17.31 3.08
CA THR A 309 -4.56 -17.32 4.34
C THR A 309 -5.57 -16.18 4.39
N GLY A 310 -5.27 -15.05 3.76
CA GLY A 310 -6.24 -13.96 3.67
C GLY A 310 -6.01 -12.99 2.53
N ILE A 311 -7.07 -12.30 2.17
CA ILE A 311 -7.16 -11.38 1.03
C ILE A 311 -7.67 -10.04 1.57
N TRP A 312 -7.13 -8.93 1.07
CA TRP A 312 -7.74 -7.61 1.21
C TRP A 312 -8.17 -7.10 -0.16
N GLN A 313 -9.47 -6.87 -0.32
CA GLN A 313 -10.10 -6.35 -1.52
C GLN A 313 -10.65 -4.93 -1.32
N GLY A 314 -9.88 -3.92 -1.71
CA GLY A 314 -10.33 -2.52 -1.65
C GLY A 314 -10.95 -1.99 -2.95
N GLY A 315 -12.14 -1.43 -2.91
CA GLY A 315 -12.78 -0.76 -4.05
C GLY A 315 -13.10 -1.69 -5.22
N SER A 316 -13.37 -2.96 -4.94
CA SER A 316 -13.71 -3.98 -5.94
C SER A 316 -14.29 -5.24 -5.29
N GLY A 317 -14.92 -6.09 -6.09
CA GLY A 317 -15.20 -7.48 -5.73
C GLY A 317 -15.56 -8.30 -6.96
N LEU A 318 -16.67 -9.02 -6.90
CA LEU A 318 -17.19 -9.91 -7.94
C LEU A 318 -18.28 -9.20 -8.74
N ALA A 319 -18.14 -9.11 -10.05
CA ALA A 319 -19.21 -8.66 -10.94
C ALA A 319 -19.98 -9.84 -11.52
N PHE A 320 -21.30 -9.69 -11.61
CA PHE A 320 -22.17 -10.60 -12.35
C PHE A 320 -22.44 -10.04 -13.74
N LYS A 321 -22.58 -10.91 -14.75
CA LYS A 321 -23.00 -10.49 -16.09
C LYS A 321 -24.37 -9.79 -16.09
N SER A 322 -25.27 -10.22 -15.21
CA SER A 322 -26.63 -9.67 -15.11
C SER A 322 -26.68 -8.26 -14.49
N GLN A 323 -25.57 -7.71 -14.03
CA GLN A 323 -25.53 -6.35 -13.47
C GLN A 323 -25.23 -5.34 -14.57
N GLU A 324 -26.25 -4.57 -14.94
CA GLU A 324 -26.15 -3.59 -16.01
C GLU A 324 -25.43 -2.30 -15.56
N ASN A 325 -25.57 -1.91 -14.29
CA ASN A 325 -25.14 -0.58 -13.82
C ASN A 325 -23.77 -0.56 -13.14
N VAL A 326 -23.08 -1.70 -13.04
CA VAL A 326 -21.68 -1.76 -12.58
C VAL A 326 -20.75 -1.37 -13.73
N ASN A 327 -19.98 -0.30 -13.55
CA ASN A 327 -19.10 0.25 -14.59
C ASN A 327 -17.67 -0.26 -14.45
N LEU A 328 -17.43 -1.48 -14.91
CA LEU A 328 -16.09 -2.03 -15.00
C LEU A 328 -15.33 -1.44 -16.21
N PRO A 329 -14.10 -0.90 -16.03
CA PRO A 329 -13.39 -0.20 -17.11
C PRO A 329 -13.20 -1.01 -18.41
N GLY A 330 -13.04 -2.33 -18.28
CA GLY A 330 -12.84 -3.26 -19.38
C GLY A 330 -14.10 -3.99 -19.83
N MET A 331 -15.30 -3.55 -19.40
CA MET A 331 -16.56 -4.26 -19.64
C MET A 331 -16.49 -5.75 -19.26
N GLN A 332 -15.67 -6.09 -18.26
CA GLN A 332 -15.52 -7.47 -17.82
C GLN A 332 -16.86 -7.99 -17.28
N SER A 333 -17.04 -9.31 -17.29
CA SER A 333 -18.34 -10.03 -17.16
C SER A 333 -19.31 -9.86 -18.35
N LYS A 334 -19.19 -8.80 -19.14
CA LYS A 334 -20.01 -8.55 -20.35
C LYS A 334 -19.26 -8.89 -21.64
N CYS A 335 -17.96 -8.68 -21.66
CA CYS A 335 -17.07 -8.93 -22.78
C CYS A 335 -15.90 -9.83 -22.39
N SER A 336 -15.43 -10.63 -23.34
CA SER A 336 -14.15 -11.31 -23.22
C SER A 336 -13.01 -10.30 -23.33
N ALA A 337 -11.85 -10.63 -22.78
CA ALA A 337 -10.70 -9.72 -22.83
C ALA A 337 -10.24 -9.45 -24.27
N SER A 338 -10.31 -10.44 -25.16
CA SER A 338 -10.01 -10.28 -26.59
C SER A 338 -11.02 -9.39 -27.30
N SER A 339 -12.33 -9.61 -27.08
CA SER A 339 -13.38 -8.81 -27.71
C SER A 339 -13.30 -7.35 -27.26
N TYR A 340 -13.05 -7.07 -25.97
CA TYR A 340 -12.80 -5.71 -25.50
C TYR A 340 -11.51 -5.11 -26.08
N ALA A 341 -10.44 -5.91 -26.24
CA ALA A 341 -9.20 -5.41 -26.83
C ALA A 341 -9.41 -4.90 -28.26
N GLU A 342 -10.24 -5.59 -29.04
CA GLU A 342 -10.59 -5.26 -30.42
C GLU A 342 -11.66 -4.16 -30.52
N ASN A 343 -12.80 -4.35 -29.86
CA ASN A 343 -14.02 -3.54 -30.02
C ASN A 343 -14.22 -2.48 -28.92
N LYS A 344 -13.33 -2.42 -27.91
CA LYS A 344 -13.50 -1.54 -26.73
C LYS A 344 -14.86 -1.77 -26.09
N LYS A 345 -15.60 -0.70 -25.76
CA LYS A 345 -16.91 -0.82 -25.11
C LYS A 345 -18.01 -1.35 -26.04
N ASP A 346 -17.79 -1.26 -27.36
CA ASP A 346 -18.76 -1.73 -28.35
C ASP A 346 -18.83 -3.27 -28.40
N CYS A 347 -17.93 -3.97 -27.70
CA CYS A 347 -17.95 -5.42 -27.55
C CYS A 347 -19.29 -5.95 -27.04
N GLU A 348 -20.02 -5.23 -26.19
CA GLU A 348 -21.31 -5.67 -25.66
C GLU A 348 -22.38 -5.78 -26.77
N GLU A 349 -22.26 -4.98 -27.83
CA GLU A 349 -23.19 -4.99 -28.97
C GLU A 349 -22.65 -5.85 -30.12
N VAL A 350 -21.35 -5.78 -30.41
CA VAL A 350 -20.72 -6.40 -31.59
C VAL A 350 -20.39 -7.88 -31.35
N GLU A 351 -19.81 -8.20 -30.20
CA GLU A 351 -19.36 -9.55 -29.85
C GLU A 351 -19.46 -9.77 -28.33
N PRO A 352 -20.68 -9.82 -27.77
CA PRO A 352 -20.89 -9.99 -26.34
C PRO A 352 -20.36 -11.34 -25.88
N CYS A 353 -19.86 -11.39 -24.65
CA CYS A 353 -19.43 -12.64 -24.05
C CYS A 353 -20.65 -13.47 -23.62
N THR A 354 -21.08 -14.40 -24.47
CA THR A 354 -22.22 -15.29 -24.15
C THR A 354 -21.94 -16.20 -22.97
N ASP A 355 -20.67 -16.59 -22.79
CA ASP A 355 -20.23 -17.58 -21.80
C ASP A 355 -19.75 -16.95 -20.49
N CYS A 356 -19.71 -15.63 -20.37
CA CYS A 356 -19.33 -14.96 -19.13
C CYS A 356 -20.50 -14.98 -18.14
N GLU A 357 -20.22 -15.21 -16.86
CA GLU A 357 -21.20 -15.08 -15.76
C GLU A 357 -20.61 -14.25 -14.61
N TYR A 358 -19.31 -14.41 -14.36
CA TYR A 358 -18.59 -13.80 -13.24
C TYR A 358 -17.32 -13.08 -13.68
N TRP A 359 -16.82 -12.17 -12.84
CA TRP A 359 -15.46 -11.64 -12.95
C TRP A 359 -15.02 -10.99 -11.61
N PRO A 360 -13.77 -11.13 -11.11
CA PRO A 360 -12.58 -11.72 -11.73
C PRO A 360 -12.33 -13.20 -11.39
N ILE A 361 -13.09 -13.78 -10.47
CA ILE A 361 -13.03 -15.20 -10.07
C ILE A 361 -14.28 -15.54 -9.26
N TYR A 362 -14.79 -16.76 -9.37
CA TYR A 362 -15.81 -17.27 -8.45
C TYR A 362 -15.10 -17.97 -7.28
N PRO A 363 -15.30 -17.52 -6.02
CA PRO A 363 -14.53 -18.00 -4.86
C PRO A 363 -15.04 -19.35 -4.38
N CYS A 364 -14.63 -20.44 -5.03
CA CYS A 364 -15.08 -21.78 -4.70
C CYS A 364 -14.67 -22.23 -3.30
N TYR A 365 -15.53 -23.04 -2.67
CA TYR A 365 -15.22 -23.78 -1.45
C TYR A 365 -13.86 -24.49 -1.51
N GLU A 366 -13.16 -24.48 -0.38
CA GLU A 366 -11.88 -25.14 -0.17
C GLU A 366 -11.95 -26.03 1.09
N SER A 367 -11.53 -27.28 0.95
CA SER A 367 -11.60 -28.28 2.02
C SER A 367 -10.60 -28.08 3.14
N THR A 368 -9.47 -27.41 2.86
CA THR A 368 -8.39 -27.26 3.84
C THR A 368 -8.70 -26.20 4.90
N LYS A 369 -9.18 -25.03 4.50
CA LYS A 369 -9.59 -23.93 5.40
C LYS A 369 -10.47 -22.91 4.68
N PRO A 370 -11.38 -22.22 5.40
CA PRO A 370 -12.00 -20.99 4.90
C PRO A 370 -10.96 -19.92 4.58
N MET A 371 -11.09 -19.25 3.44
CA MET A 371 -10.28 -18.07 3.12
C MET A 371 -10.78 -16.87 3.93
N ILE A 372 -9.89 -16.09 4.54
CA ILE A 372 -10.27 -14.80 5.13
C ILE A 372 -10.31 -13.75 4.02
N ASP A 373 -11.50 -13.29 3.64
CA ASP A 373 -11.66 -12.29 2.56
C ASP A 373 -12.19 -10.96 3.11
N CYS A 374 -11.29 -10.00 3.30
CA CYS A 374 -11.60 -8.67 3.81
C CYS A 374 -11.93 -7.72 2.67
N ILE A 375 -13.20 -7.40 2.51
CA ILE A 375 -13.74 -6.64 1.38
C ILE A 375 -14.17 -5.25 1.88
N ALA A 376 -13.63 -4.19 1.28
CA ALA A 376 -13.91 -2.82 1.66
C ALA A 376 -14.24 -1.92 0.46
N ASP A 377 -15.33 -1.16 0.56
CA ASP A 377 -15.72 -0.17 -0.46
C ASP A 377 -16.35 1.08 0.17
N TYR A 378 -16.42 2.16 -0.62
CA TYR A 378 -17.34 3.25 -0.33
C TYR A 378 -18.60 3.07 -1.17
N ASN A 379 -19.78 3.31 -0.60
CA ASN A 379 -21.04 3.18 -1.32
C ASN A 379 -21.20 4.14 -2.52
N ASN A 380 -20.42 5.24 -2.56
CA ASN A 380 -20.35 6.17 -3.69
C ASN A 380 -19.18 5.88 -4.65
N ASP A 381 -18.54 4.71 -4.54
CA ASP A 381 -17.58 4.21 -5.52
C ASP A 381 -18.31 3.75 -6.79
N ASN A 382 -18.46 4.68 -7.75
CA ASN A 382 -19.13 4.43 -9.03
C ASN A 382 -18.38 3.49 -10.00
N ILE A 383 -17.25 2.89 -9.57
CA ILE A 383 -16.57 1.81 -10.30
C ILE A 383 -16.96 0.47 -9.70
N ALA A 384 -16.99 0.36 -8.37
CA ALA A 384 -17.33 -0.88 -7.66
C ALA A 384 -18.84 -1.08 -7.47
N ASN A 385 -19.61 0.00 -7.52
CA ASN A 385 -21.04 0.05 -7.25
C ASN A 385 -21.80 0.75 -8.39
N ALA A 386 -23.09 0.43 -8.51
CA ALA A 386 -23.99 1.20 -9.36
C ALA A 386 -24.02 2.67 -8.92
N ARG A 387 -24.14 3.55 -9.90
CA ARG A 387 -24.44 4.97 -9.61
C ARG A 387 -25.85 5.04 -9.05
N ALA A 388 -26.06 5.85 -8.02
CA ALA A 388 -27.38 6.03 -7.40
C ALA A 388 -28.48 6.45 -8.40
N GLU A 389 -28.11 7.13 -9.48
CA GLU A 389 -29.03 7.52 -10.56
C GLU A 389 -29.45 6.35 -11.49
N LEU A 390 -28.67 5.27 -11.50
CA LEU A 390 -28.80 4.14 -12.44
C LEU A 390 -29.23 2.84 -11.75
N GLY A 391 -28.93 2.70 -10.46
CA GLY A 391 -29.28 1.52 -9.66
C GLY A 391 -29.04 1.74 -8.17
N ASP A 392 -29.36 0.74 -7.37
CA ASP A 392 -29.15 0.78 -5.91
C ASP A 392 -27.73 0.28 -5.57
N PRO A 393 -26.83 1.13 -5.03
CA PRO A 393 -25.47 0.73 -4.64
C PRO A 393 -25.44 -0.26 -3.46
N GLU A 394 -26.57 -0.55 -2.81
CA GLU A 394 -26.70 -1.64 -1.83
C GLU A 394 -26.98 -3.00 -2.47
N ILE A 395 -27.53 -3.01 -3.70
CA ILE A 395 -27.91 -4.22 -4.42
C ILE A 395 -26.89 -4.51 -5.53
N GLU A 396 -26.55 -3.49 -6.31
CA GLU A 396 -25.60 -3.59 -7.42
C GLU A 396 -24.20 -3.15 -6.97
N SER A 397 -23.56 -4.02 -6.20
CA SER A 397 -22.22 -3.80 -5.65
C SER A 397 -21.34 -5.02 -5.85
N THR A 398 -20.18 -4.82 -6.48
CA THR A 398 -19.21 -5.91 -6.64
C THR A 398 -18.66 -6.41 -5.31
N ALA A 399 -18.53 -5.52 -4.31
CA ALA A 399 -18.13 -5.88 -2.96
C ALA A 399 -19.17 -6.77 -2.26
N VAL A 400 -20.46 -6.38 -2.33
CA VAL A 400 -21.58 -7.18 -1.75
C VAL A 400 -21.69 -8.53 -2.43
N ASN A 401 -21.53 -8.60 -3.76
CA ASN A 401 -21.53 -9.85 -4.50
C ASN A 401 -20.42 -10.78 -4.04
N MET A 402 -19.17 -10.29 -3.95
CA MET A 402 -18.03 -11.11 -3.51
C MET A 402 -18.27 -11.63 -2.09
N TYR A 403 -18.70 -10.77 -1.18
CA TYR A 403 -19.03 -11.16 0.19
C TYR A 403 -20.09 -12.28 0.21
N THR A 404 -21.18 -12.09 -0.53
CA THR A 404 -22.31 -13.03 -0.56
C THR A 404 -21.89 -14.40 -1.08
N VAL A 405 -21.15 -14.42 -2.20
CA VAL A 405 -20.71 -15.67 -2.82
C VAL A 405 -19.63 -16.35 -1.97
N ALA A 406 -18.62 -15.63 -1.50
CA ALA A 406 -17.57 -16.19 -0.66
C ALA A 406 -18.14 -16.78 0.63
N LYS A 407 -19.10 -16.10 1.27
CA LYS A 407 -19.84 -16.64 2.42
C LYS A 407 -20.63 -17.90 2.07
N THR A 408 -21.32 -17.90 0.94
CA THR A 408 -22.11 -19.06 0.48
C THR A 408 -21.23 -20.29 0.22
N GLU A 409 -20.02 -20.06 -0.27
CA GLU A 409 -18.98 -21.07 -0.49
C GLU A 409 -18.20 -21.43 0.78
N GLY A 410 -18.60 -20.90 1.95
CA GLY A 410 -18.06 -21.30 3.25
C GLY A 410 -16.75 -20.63 3.62
N HIS A 411 -16.43 -19.47 3.04
CA HIS A 411 -15.27 -18.67 3.41
C HIS A 411 -15.57 -17.68 4.55
N ASP A 412 -14.51 -17.23 5.25
CA ASP A 412 -14.57 -16.15 6.26
C ASP A 412 -14.57 -14.79 5.55
N ALA A 413 -15.64 -14.52 4.83
CA ALA A 413 -15.85 -13.25 4.15
C ALA A 413 -16.25 -12.16 5.15
N ARG A 414 -15.67 -10.97 5.00
CA ARG A 414 -15.85 -9.83 5.92
C ARG A 414 -16.03 -8.56 5.12
N LEU A 415 -17.23 -8.01 5.14
CA LEU A 415 -17.61 -6.82 4.41
C LEU A 415 -17.54 -5.58 5.32
N LEU A 416 -16.85 -4.54 4.84
CA LEU A 416 -16.72 -3.24 5.48
C LEU A 416 -17.13 -2.15 4.48
N ARG A 417 -18.34 -1.60 4.59
CA ARG A 417 -18.80 -0.54 3.69
C ARG A 417 -18.77 0.82 4.36
N PHE A 418 -18.21 1.78 3.66
CA PHE A 418 -18.04 3.17 4.10
C PHE A 418 -18.92 4.10 3.28
N LYS A 419 -19.23 5.28 3.82
CA LYS A 419 -19.92 6.36 3.11
C LYS A 419 -19.12 7.65 3.27
N PRO A 420 -19.33 8.67 2.41
CA PRO A 420 -18.80 10.00 2.67
C PRO A 420 -19.18 10.47 4.08
N SER A 421 -18.28 11.20 4.74
CA SER A 421 -18.57 11.75 6.07
C SER A 421 -19.68 12.79 6.00
N ASP A 422 -20.49 12.88 7.05
CA ASP A 422 -21.62 13.81 7.10
C ASP A 422 -21.18 15.28 7.05
N ASP A 423 -19.95 15.58 7.47
CA ASP A 423 -19.32 16.91 7.36
C ASP A 423 -18.63 17.19 6.01
N GLY A 424 -18.63 16.22 5.10
CA GLY A 424 -18.04 16.33 3.76
C GLY A 424 -16.51 16.34 3.70
N THR A 425 -15.80 16.21 4.82
CA THR A 425 -14.32 16.21 4.83
C THR A 425 -13.70 14.93 4.28
N ILE A 426 -14.41 13.81 4.36
CA ILE A 426 -14.08 12.56 3.70
C ILE A 426 -15.10 12.32 2.59
N ALA A 427 -14.67 12.52 1.34
CA ALA A 427 -15.56 12.39 0.17
C ALA A 427 -15.84 10.94 -0.28
N GLY A 428 -15.12 9.95 0.25
CA GLY A 428 -15.17 8.57 -0.22
C GLY A 428 -14.75 8.40 -1.69
N GLY A 429 -15.59 7.68 -2.45
CA GLY A 429 -15.40 7.35 -3.87
C GLY A 429 -14.50 6.13 -4.08
N HIS A 430 -13.89 6.03 -5.27
CA HIS A 430 -12.99 4.92 -5.61
C HIS A 430 -11.63 5.05 -4.92
N LYS A 431 -11.60 4.80 -3.60
CA LYS A 431 -10.42 4.83 -2.73
C LYS A 431 -10.55 3.78 -1.64
N ASN A 432 -9.42 3.38 -1.05
CA ASN A 432 -9.44 2.65 0.21
C ASN A 432 -9.93 3.54 1.36
N PRO A 433 -10.45 2.95 2.45
CA PRO A 433 -10.60 3.68 3.70
C PRO A 433 -9.24 4.21 4.15
N ARG A 434 -9.24 5.39 4.76
CA ARG A 434 -8.12 5.99 5.49
C ARG A 434 -7.54 5.00 6.48
N ASN A 435 -6.24 5.12 6.73
CA ASN A 435 -5.51 4.22 7.63
C ASN A 435 -5.64 2.74 7.22
N THR A 436 -5.75 2.47 5.91
CA THR A 436 -6.04 1.14 5.32
C THR A 436 -5.20 0.01 5.88
N VAL A 437 -3.90 0.24 6.09
CA VAL A 437 -3.00 -0.81 6.56
C VAL A 437 -3.40 -1.34 7.94
N TYR A 438 -3.99 -0.50 8.80
CA TYR A 438 -4.48 -0.91 10.10
C TYR A 438 -5.79 -1.71 9.98
N TRP A 439 -6.67 -1.35 9.04
CA TRP A 439 -7.83 -2.16 8.68
C TRP A 439 -7.44 -3.54 8.16
N GLN A 440 -6.39 -3.62 7.34
CA GLN A 440 -5.84 -4.89 6.86
C GLN A 440 -5.35 -5.79 7.99
N MET A 441 -4.63 -5.23 8.97
CA MET A 441 -4.10 -6.01 10.10
C MET A 441 -5.17 -6.43 11.12
N GLY A 442 -6.21 -5.61 11.29
CA GLY A 442 -7.32 -5.85 12.21
C GLY A 442 -8.38 -6.79 11.63
N CYS A 443 -8.76 -6.61 10.35
CA CYS A 443 -9.26 -7.73 9.54
C CYS A 443 -8.11 -8.75 9.40
N TRP A 444 -8.14 -9.90 8.73
CA TRP A 444 -7.05 -10.92 8.80
C TRP A 444 -6.70 -11.50 10.19
N GLY A 445 -6.55 -10.71 11.26
CA GLY A 445 -6.03 -11.14 12.54
C GLY A 445 -4.58 -11.59 12.47
N MET A 446 -3.74 -10.84 11.75
CA MET A 446 -2.35 -11.26 11.49
C MET A 446 -1.55 -11.44 12.80
N THR A 447 -1.78 -10.54 13.75
CA THR A 447 -1.20 -10.52 15.09
C THR A 447 -2.29 -10.61 16.15
N GLU A 448 -1.91 -10.82 17.42
CA GLU A 448 -2.87 -10.82 18.53
C GLU A 448 -3.61 -9.47 18.58
N LYS A 449 -4.92 -9.52 18.86
CA LYS A 449 -5.73 -8.30 18.99
C LYS A 449 -5.27 -7.47 20.18
N CYS A 450 -5.38 -6.15 20.07
CA CYS A 450 -5.12 -5.28 21.21
C CYS A 450 -6.08 -5.58 22.36
N SER A 451 -5.57 -5.40 23.59
CA SER A 451 -6.35 -5.59 24.82
C SER A 451 -7.47 -4.55 24.94
N SER A 452 -8.48 -4.83 25.75
CA SER A 452 -9.55 -3.86 26.04
C SER A 452 -9.04 -2.61 26.78
N GLU A 453 -7.97 -2.74 27.58
CA GLU A 453 -7.29 -1.61 28.22
C GLU A 453 -6.61 -0.71 27.18
N CYS A 454 -5.94 -1.33 26.19
CA CYS A 454 -5.36 -0.61 25.07
C CYS A 454 -6.42 0.12 24.25
N GLU A 455 -7.50 -0.58 23.90
CA GLU A 455 -8.62 0.02 23.17
C GLU A 455 -9.15 1.25 23.90
N THR A 456 -9.44 1.14 25.20
CA THR A 456 -9.92 2.26 26.03
C THR A 456 -8.93 3.43 26.05
N SER A 457 -7.64 3.15 26.25
CA SER A 457 -6.59 4.18 26.29
C SER A 457 -6.38 4.85 24.93
N PHE A 458 -6.51 4.09 23.85
CA PHE A 458 -6.42 4.57 22.48
C PHE A 458 -7.58 5.48 22.12
N GLU A 459 -8.81 5.10 22.43
CA GLU A 459 -9.97 5.95 22.22
C GLU A 459 -9.87 7.26 23.01
N ALA A 460 -9.40 7.19 24.26
CA ALA A 460 -9.13 8.38 25.06
C ALA A 460 -8.07 9.29 24.42
N CYS A 461 -7.01 8.71 23.82
CA CYS A 461 -6.02 9.48 23.07
C CYS A 461 -6.63 10.20 21.87
N VAL A 462 -7.43 9.50 21.05
CA VAL A 462 -8.04 10.09 19.86
C VAL A 462 -9.03 11.20 20.24
N ASN A 463 -9.91 10.92 21.21
CA ASN A 463 -10.92 11.89 21.67
C ASN A 463 -10.31 13.06 22.47
N GLY A 464 -9.07 12.92 22.97
CA GLY A 464 -8.30 14.01 23.58
C GLY A 464 -7.61 14.95 22.57
N LYS A 465 -7.70 14.66 21.27
CA LYS A 465 -7.15 15.47 20.17
C LYS A 465 -8.27 16.17 19.38
N ASP A 466 -7.93 16.76 18.24
CA ASP A 466 -8.92 17.40 17.37
C ASP A 466 -9.73 16.34 16.63
N VAL A 467 -11.02 16.27 16.95
CA VAL A 467 -12.02 15.40 16.31
C VAL A 467 -13.20 16.21 15.76
N SER A 468 -12.99 17.51 15.50
CA SER A 468 -14.03 18.43 15.03
C SER A 468 -14.56 18.11 13.64
N THR A 469 -13.79 17.37 12.84
CA THR A 469 -14.18 16.84 11.53
C THR A 469 -13.75 15.39 11.40
N ALA A 470 -14.31 14.66 10.43
CA ALA A 470 -13.91 13.29 10.13
C ALA A 470 -12.44 13.20 9.68
N GLU A 471 -11.95 14.14 8.87
CA GLU A 471 -10.53 14.20 8.49
C GLU A 471 -9.63 14.48 9.71
N ASN A 472 -10.01 15.40 10.60
CA ASN A 472 -9.23 15.66 11.83
C ASN A 472 -9.21 14.44 12.75
N ARG A 473 -10.31 13.69 12.83
CA ARG A 473 -10.37 12.43 13.57
C ARG A 473 -9.43 11.37 12.97
N VAL A 474 -9.34 11.26 11.64
CA VAL A 474 -8.37 10.40 10.93
C VAL A 474 -6.92 10.78 11.26
N ASP A 475 -6.61 12.07 11.32
CA ASP A 475 -5.28 12.57 11.71
C ASP A 475 -4.98 12.31 13.18
N SER A 476 -5.97 12.46 14.06
CA SER A 476 -5.88 12.12 15.48
C SER A 476 -5.65 10.63 15.70
N PHE A 477 -6.37 9.76 14.96
CA PHE A 477 -6.09 8.32 14.90
C PHE A 477 -4.65 8.06 14.51
N SER A 478 -4.19 8.65 13.40
CA SER A 478 -2.84 8.45 12.86
C SER A 478 -1.76 8.83 13.87
N THR A 479 -2.01 9.91 14.64
CA THR A 479 -1.12 10.36 15.71
C THR A 479 -1.10 9.40 16.89
N CYS A 480 -2.27 8.92 17.34
CA CYS A 480 -2.36 8.03 18.49
C CYS A 480 -1.86 6.62 18.19
N ILE A 481 -2.03 6.15 16.95
CA ILE A 481 -1.61 4.81 16.54
C ILE A 481 -0.11 4.79 16.20
N ASP A 482 0.52 5.94 15.93
CA ASP A 482 1.96 6.03 15.70
C ASP A 482 2.74 5.35 16.84
N HIS A 483 3.80 4.61 16.48
CA HIS A 483 4.52 3.73 17.40
C HIS A 483 4.87 4.42 18.73
N ASP A 484 5.46 5.61 18.67
CA ASP A 484 5.99 6.28 19.86
C ASP A 484 4.89 6.80 20.78
N SER A 485 3.73 7.13 20.22
CA SER A 485 2.54 7.49 20.99
C SER A 485 1.84 6.25 21.54
N PHE A 486 1.70 5.21 20.73
CA PHE A 486 0.90 4.04 21.02
C PHE A 486 1.45 3.23 22.20
N ILE A 487 2.77 3.05 22.28
CA ILE A 487 3.40 2.31 23.39
C ILE A 487 3.33 3.03 24.75
N GLN A 488 2.95 4.31 24.75
CA GLN A 488 2.76 5.08 25.99
C GLN A 488 1.34 4.95 26.54
N LEU A 489 0.42 4.34 25.77
CA LEU A 489 -0.97 4.13 26.17
C LEU A 489 -1.08 2.88 27.06
N GLY A 490 -1.98 2.93 28.05
CA GLY A 490 -2.19 1.82 28.99
C GLY A 490 -2.59 0.55 28.26
N GLY A 491 -1.92 -0.56 28.57
CA GLY A 491 -2.23 -1.88 28.01
C GLY A 491 -1.88 -2.10 26.53
N CYS A 492 -1.27 -1.13 25.83
CA CYS A 492 -0.97 -1.22 24.40
C CYS A 492 0.40 -1.85 24.11
N ASP A 493 0.40 -2.83 23.20
CA ASP A 493 1.61 -3.42 22.61
C ASP A 493 1.74 -2.95 21.16
N SER A 494 2.88 -2.40 20.75
CA SER A 494 3.12 -1.93 19.38
C SER A 494 2.80 -2.96 18.28
N THR A 495 2.84 -4.25 18.59
CA THR A 495 2.64 -5.35 17.66
C THR A 495 1.20 -5.87 17.63
N CYS A 496 0.30 -5.41 18.50
CA CYS A 496 -1.08 -5.88 18.51
C CYS A 496 -1.91 -5.34 17.35
N SER A 497 -2.72 -6.19 16.72
CA SER A 497 -3.68 -5.81 15.68
C SER A 497 -4.79 -4.94 16.28
N PRO A 498 -5.11 -3.78 15.69
CA PRO A 498 -6.21 -2.94 16.15
C PRO A 498 -7.54 -3.69 16.13
N THR A 499 -8.37 -3.45 17.14
CA THR A 499 -9.75 -3.98 17.19
C THR A 499 -10.66 -3.19 16.24
N LEU A 500 -11.88 -3.70 16.01
CA LEU A 500 -12.87 -2.98 15.21
C LEU A 500 -13.23 -1.61 15.82
N GLU A 501 -13.35 -1.52 17.15
CA GLU A 501 -13.69 -0.26 17.82
C GLU A 501 -12.56 0.76 17.73
N MET A 502 -11.30 0.32 17.88
CA MET A 502 -10.15 1.19 17.59
C MET A 502 -10.19 1.70 16.15
N LEU A 503 -10.44 0.83 15.17
CA LEU A 503 -10.46 1.20 13.75
C LEU A 503 -11.61 2.16 13.39
N LYS A 504 -12.76 2.04 14.05
CA LYS A 504 -13.88 2.99 13.95
C LYS A 504 -13.48 4.42 14.36
N GLN A 505 -12.43 4.57 15.17
CA GLN A 505 -11.86 5.89 15.47
C GLN A 505 -11.14 6.52 14.28
N SER A 506 -10.81 5.77 13.22
CA SER A 506 -10.35 6.34 11.95
C SER A 506 -11.55 6.71 11.08
N GLU A 507 -12.35 5.72 10.73
CA GLU A 507 -13.57 5.89 9.94
C GLU A 507 -14.61 4.85 10.37
N VAL A 508 -15.87 5.23 10.43
CA VAL A 508 -16.95 4.31 10.84
C VAL A 508 -17.57 3.71 9.58
N PRO A 509 -17.45 2.38 9.34
CA PRO A 509 -18.24 1.72 8.30
C PRO A 509 -19.73 1.89 8.65
N TYR A 510 -20.55 2.29 7.68
CA TYR A 510 -22.01 2.37 7.91
C TYR A 510 -22.65 0.98 7.87
N LYS A 511 -21.96 -0.01 7.30
CA LYS A 511 -22.38 -1.41 7.25
C LYS A 511 -21.17 -2.32 7.45
N THR A 512 -21.31 -3.27 8.35
CA THR A 512 -20.37 -4.38 8.55
C THR A 512 -21.13 -5.70 8.51
N ASP A 513 -20.59 -6.70 7.82
CA ASP A 513 -21.18 -8.04 7.77
C ASP A 513 -20.06 -9.08 7.77
N PHE A 514 -20.08 -10.01 8.72
CA PHE A 514 -19.01 -10.99 8.91
C PHE A 514 -19.61 -12.40 8.84
N ALA A 515 -19.08 -13.24 7.95
CA ALA A 515 -19.64 -14.59 7.73
C ALA A 515 -19.72 -15.43 9.01
N TYR A 516 -18.79 -15.22 9.94
CA TYR A 516 -18.72 -15.92 11.23
C TYR A 516 -18.88 -15.01 12.45
N ASP A 517 -19.44 -13.81 12.29
CA ASP A 517 -19.63 -12.84 13.39
C ASP A 517 -18.33 -12.46 14.12
N VAL A 518 -17.17 -12.60 13.45
CA VAL A 518 -15.84 -12.35 14.01
C VAL A 518 -15.08 -11.33 13.16
N PHE A 519 -14.51 -10.34 13.83
CA PHE A 519 -13.48 -9.45 13.30
C PHE A 519 -12.14 -9.76 14.00
N GLY A 520 -11.05 -9.92 13.25
CA GLY A 520 -9.75 -10.33 13.79
C GLY A 520 -9.36 -11.76 13.44
N ALA A 521 -8.53 -12.37 14.29
CA ALA A 521 -8.07 -13.73 14.08
C ALA A 521 -9.25 -14.68 14.28
N ASN A 522 -9.35 -15.67 13.41
CA ASN A 522 -10.38 -16.69 13.48
C ASN A 522 -9.74 -18.05 13.23
N ASP A 523 -9.85 -18.94 14.20
CA ASP A 523 -9.25 -20.27 14.16
C ASP A 523 -10.24 -21.32 13.64
N GLN A 524 -11.15 -20.93 12.74
CA GLN A 524 -12.01 -21.90 12.07
C GLN A 524 -11.10 -22.83 11.26
N GLY A 525 -11.04 -24.09 11.68
CA GLY A 525 -10.47 -25.15 10.87
C GLY A 525 -11.28 -25.39 9.60
N SER A 526 -10.96 -26.47 8.90
CA SER A 526 -11.76 -26.97 7.77
C SER A 526 -13.24 -27.03 8.15
N GLN A 527 -14.09 -26.41 7.34
CA GLN A 527 -15.54 -26.50 7.46
C GLN A 527 -16.06 -27.53 6.46
N PRO A 528 -17.20 -28.21 6.71
CA PRO A 528 -17.82 -29.03 5.69
C PRO A 528 -18.24 -28.16 4.49
N GLN A 529 -18.24 -28.77 3.30
CA GLN A 529 -18.72 -28.11 2.10
C GLN A 529 -20.18 -27.67 2.29
N PRO A 530 -20.52 -26.39 2.06
CA PRO A 530 -21.91 -25.93 2.11
C PRO A 530 -22.79 -26.66 1.10
N GLU A 531 -24.03 -26.99 1.48
CA GLU A 531 -25.00 -27.67 0.58
C GLU A 531 -25.29 -26.88 -0.70
N PHE A 532 -25.14 -25.57 -0.65
CA PHE A 532 -25.37 -24.65 -1.77
C PHE A 532 -24.09 -24.26 -2.52
N SER A 533 -22.95 -24.86 -2.17
CA SER A 533 -21.70 -24.67 -2.90
C SER A 533 -21.88 -25.08 -4.36
N LYS A 534 -21.56 -24.16 -5.27
CA LYS A 534 -21.61 -24.40 -6.72
C LYS A 534 -20.41 -25.20 -7.20
N CYS A 535 -19.31 -25.13 -6.47
CA CYS A 535 -18.09 -25.81 -6.84
C CYS A 535 -18.13 -27.25 -6.34
N LYS A 536 -17.53 -28.19 -7.06
CA LYS A 536 -17.32 -29.54 -6.54
C LYS A 536 -15.95 -29.54 -5.87
N ALA A 537 -15.89 -29.95 -4.60
CA ALA A 537 -14.63 -30.13 -3.88
C ALA A 537 -13.72 -31.14 -4.58
#